data_AF-A0A2A9ER32-F1
#
_entry.id   AF-A0A2A9ER32-F1
#
_cell.length_a   1.000
_cell.length_b   1.000
_cell.length_c   1.000
_cell.angle_alpha   90.00
_cell.angle_beta   90.00
_cell.angle_gamma   90.00
#
_symmetry.space_group_name_H-M   'P 1'
#
loop_
_entity.id
_entity.type
_entity.pdbx_description
1 polymer ?
#
loop_
_entity_poly.entity_id
_entity_poly.type
_entity_poly.pdbx_seq_one_letter_code
_entity_poly.pdbx_strand_id
1 'polypeptide(L)'
;MTLEHHVARLSVAGTAALVAALLLSVRGLSLSPAAAHAAGHLAVGLPLLGLLVLVLRYWPLRPGLLARVARGTLVTGLALASFGLVAEAVGAFGLDTDGQPATGLATLHEVSNAVWVVGLLAVGVSGLLTSVDLLAQAHGLESSRALAVAGVVVVLAVTVFAVGGMLLSS
;
A
#
# COMPACT_ATOMS: atom_id res chain seq x y z
N MET A 1 23.52 -6.10 -16.87
CA MET A 1 22.51 -5.53 -15.95
C MET A 1 22.01 -4.24 -16.62
N THR A 2 20.73 -4.15 -16.97
CA THR A 2 20.20 -3.03 -17.78
C THR A 2 20.00 -1.76 -16.93
N LEU A 3 19.99 -0.58 -17.56
CA LEU A 3 19.72 0.72 -16.93
C LEU A 3 18.45 0.70 -16.06
N GLU A 4 17.43 -0.04 -16.50
CA GLU A 4 16.15 -0.23 -15.82
C GLU A 4 16.28 -0.83 -14.41
N HIS A 5 17.22 -1.78 -14.21
CA HIS A 5 17.46 -2.39 -12.90
C HIS A 5 18.09 -1.39 -11.91
N HIS A 6 18.91 -0.45 -12.40
CA HIS A 6 19.49 0.60 -11.55
C HIS A 6 18.44 1.64 -11.18
N VAL A 7 17.61 2.06 -12.14
CA VAL A 7 16.51 3.00 -11.91
C VAL A 7 15.53 2.43 -10.87
N ALA A 8 15.13 1.17 -10.99
CA ALA A 8 14.21 0.54 -10.03
C ALA A 8 14.78 0.47 -8.61
N ARG A 9 16.05 0.09 -8.44
CA ARG A 9 16.71 0.03 -7.11
C ARG A 9 16.88 1.40 -6.48
N LEU A 10 17.30 2.39 -7.27
CA LEU A 10 17.40 3.79 -6.83
C LEU A 10 16.04 4.35 -6.46
N SER A 11 14.98 3.96 -7.17
CA SER A 11 13.61 4.40 -6.88
C SER A 11 13.12 3.86 -5.54
N VAL A 12 13.31 2.57 -5.25
CA VAL A 12 12.89 1.97 -3.97
C VAL A 12 13.68 2.56 -2.80
N ALA A 13 15.01 2.58 -2.90
CA ALA A 13 15.87 3.13 -1.85
C ALA A 13 15.63 4.64 -1.64
N GLY A 14 15.47 5.40 -2.73
CA GLY A 14 15.15 6.82 -2.69
C GLY A 14 13.77 7.10 -2.10
N THR A 15 12.77 6.28 -2.42
CA THR A 15 11.42 6.38 -1.84
C THR A 15 11.46 6.10 -0.34
N ALA A 16 12.14 5.03 0.09
CA ALA A 16 12.29 4.69 1.52
C ALA A 16 13.06 5.78 2.29
N ALA A 17 14.13 6.32 1.71
CA ALA A 17 14.88 7.43 2.29
C ALA A 17 14.04 8.70 2.39
N LEU A 18 13.22 9.01 1.38
CA LEU A 18 12.29 10.13 1.40
C LEU A 18 11.21 9.97 2.47
N VAL A 19 10.60 8.78 2.59
CA VAL A 19 9.66 8.45 3.68
C VAL A 19 10.32 8.69 5.03
N ALA A 20 11.50 8.14 5.25
CA ALA A 20 12.24 8.28 6.50
C ALA A 20 12.56 9.75 6.80
N ALA A 21 13.02 10.51 5.81
CA ALA A 21 13.31 11.94 5.95
C ALA A 21 12.06 12.75 6.28
N LEU A 22 10.92 12.48 5.62
CA LEU A 22 9.65 13.13 5.89
C LEU A 22 9.17 12.81 7.32
N LEU A 23 9.20 11.55 7.73
CA LEU A 23 8.82 11.13 9.09
C LEU A 23 9.71 11.79 10.16
N LEU A 24 11.03 11.87 9.93
CA LEU A 24 11.95 12.56 10.83
C LEU A 24 11.69 14.07 10.89
N SER A 25 11.37 14.69 9.75
CA SER A 25 11.05 16.12 9.68
C SER A 25 9.77 16.46 10.44
N VAL A 26 8.75 15.59 10.35
CA VAL A 26 7.49 15.75 11.11
C VAL A 26 7.75 15.73 12.62
N ARG A 27 8.68 14.88 13.11
CA ARG A 27 9.04 14.84 14.53
C ARG A 27 9.77 16.09 15.04
N GLY A 28 10.36 16.87 14.14
CA GLY A 28 11.07 18.11 14.48
C GLY A 28 10.17 19.36 14.56
N LEU A 29 8.90 19.25 14.15
CA LEU A 29 7.97 20.39 14.10
C LEU A 29 7.04 20.37 15.32
N SER A 30 6.83 21.53 15.94
CA SER A 30 5.80 21.73 16.99
C SER A 30 4.40 21.78 16.36
N LEU A 31 3.92 20.64 15.90
CA LEU A 31 2.58 20.49 15.34
C LEU A 31 1.56 20.17 16.43
N SER A 32 0.29 20.52 16.19
CA SER A 32 -0.81 19.97 16.98
C SER A 32 -0.87 18.44 16.82
N PRO A 33 -1.45 17.69 17.77
CA PRO A 33 -1.57 16.23 17.66
C PRO A 33 -2.22 15.77 16.35
N ALA A 34 -3.32 16.42 15.94
CA ALA A 34 -4.00 16.14 14.67
C ALA A 34 -3.10 16.40 13.45
N ALA A 35 -2.35 17.51 13.45
CA ALA A 35 -1.45 17.83 12.35
C ALA A 35 -0.24 16.87 12.29
N ALA A 36 0.30 16.43 13.43
CA ALA A 36 1.36 15.43 13.49
C ALA A 36 0.88 14.06 12.99
N HIS A 37 -0.33 13.65 13.38
CA HIS A 37 -0.98 12.42 12.91
C HIS A 37 -1.23 12.44 11.40
N ALA A 38 -1.83 13.52 10.90
CA ALA A 38 -2.04 13.73 9.46
C ALA A 38 -0.73 13.73 8.67
N ALA A 39 0.30 14.39 9.19
CA ALA A 39 1.61 14.42 8.55
C ALA A 39 2.28 13.04 8.53
N GLY A 40 2.07 12.20 9.54
CA GLY A 40 2.51 10.80 9.55
C GLY A 40 1.90 9.99 8.42
N HIS A 41 0.59 10.12 8.20
CA HIS A 41 -0.12 9.48 7.10
C HIS A 41 0.35 9.97 5.73
N LEU A 42 0.53 11.29 5.55
CA LEU A 42 1.04 11.86 4.29
C LEU A 42 2.48 11.44 3.98
N ALA A 43 3.32 11.32 5.00
CA ALA A 43 4.72 10.88 4.86
C ALA A 43 4.83 9.46 4.30
N VAL A 44 3.80 8.63 4.45
CA VAL A 44 3.71 7.30 3.85
C VAL A 44 2.90 7.32 2.55
N GLY A 45 1.75 8.00 2.53
CA GLY A 45 0.81 8.02 1.41
C GLY A 45 1.40 8.61 0.13
N LEU A 46 2.14 9.72 0.22
CA LEU A 46 2.74 10.38 -0.96
C LEU A 46 3.82 9.51 -1.62
N PRO A 47 4.76 8.88 -0.87
CA PRO A 47 5.67 7.89 -1.41
C PRO A 47 4.99 6.69 -2.08
N LEU A 48 3.90 6.16 -1.51
CA LEU A 48 3.12 5.09 -2.14
C LEU A 48 2.48 5.54 -3.46
N LEU A 49 2.00 6.79 -3.54
CA LEU A 49 1.49 7.37 -4.78
C LEU A 49 2.60 7.50 -5.83
N GLY A 50 3.81 7.89 -5.41
CA GLY A 50 5.01 7.88 -6.26
C GLY A 50 5.30 6.49 -6.81
N LEU A 51 5.28 5.46 -5.95
CA LEU A 51 5.44 4.06 -6.38
C LEU A 51 4.35 3.61 -7.34
N LEU A 52 3.09 4.01 -7.13
CA LEU A 52 2.00 3.74 -8.07
C LEU A 52 2.31 4.29 -9.45
N VAL A 53 2.72 5.56 -9.54
CA VAL A 53 3.10 6.20 -10.81
C VAL A 53 4.27 5.45 -11.47
N LEU A 54 5.28 5.06 -10.69
CA LEU A 54 6.42 4.29 -11.19
C LEU A 54 5.99 2.91 -11.72
N VAL A 55 5.12 2.19 -11.01
CA VAL A 55 4.61 0.89 -11.44
C VAL A 55 3.77 1.03 -12.71
N LEU A 56 2.91 2.04 -12.80
CA LEU A 56 2.11 2.30 -13.98
C LEU A 56 2.97 2.61 -15.21
N ARG A 57 4.06 3.37 -15.03
CA ARG A 57 4.91 3.86 -16.12
C ARG A 57 6.02 2.88 -16.54
N TYR A 58 6.63 2.19 -15.58
CA TYR A 58 7.88 1.45 -15.81
C TYR A 58 7.77 -0.05 -15.52
N TRP A 59 6.71 -0.53 -14.87
CA TRP A 59 6.60 -1.97 -14.62
C TRP A 59 6.26 -2.71 -15.91
N PRO A 60 7.13 -3.62 -16.39
CA PRO A 60 6.95 -4.27 -17.68
C PRO A 60 5.70 -5.16 -17.69
N LEU A 61 4.94 -5.10 -18.78
CA LEU A 61 3.81 -6.00 -19.02
C LEU A 61 4.34 -7.38 -19.40
N ARG A 62 4.53 -8.24 -18.39
CA ARG A 62 4.95 -9.63 -18.63
C ARG A 62 3.76 -10.46 -19.13
N PRO A 63 3.95 -11.35 -20.12
CA PRO A 63 2.93 -12.29 -20.53
C PRO A 63 2.65 -13.31 -19.40
N GLY A 64 1.41 -13.78 -19.30
CA GLY A 64 0.99 -14.75 -18.30
C GLY A 64 -0.12 -14.23 -17.39
N LEU A 65 -1.01 -15.14 -16.96
CA LEU A 65 -2.14 -14.76 -16.09
C LEU A 65 -1.65 -14.27 -14.73
N LEU A 66 -0.70 -14.97 -14.11
CA LEU A 66 -0.21 -14.65 -12.77
C LEU A 66 0.50 -13.29 -12.72
N ALA A 67 1.34 -12.98 -13.70
CA ALA A 67 1.99 -11.68 -13.80
C ALA A 67 0.99 -10.52 -13.98
N ARG A 68 -0.08 -10.74 -14.77
CA ARG A 68 -1.16 -9.75 -14.94
C ARG A 68 -1.96 -9.56 -13.66
N VAL A 69 -2.30 -10.66 -12.97
CA VAL A 69 -3.01 -10.60 -11.67
C VAL A 69 -2.13 -9.91 -10.64
N ALA A 70 -0.86 -10.29 -10.51
CA ALA A 70 0.09 -9.64 -9.60
C ALA A 70 0.17 -8.13 -9.86
N ARG A 71 0.40 -7.71 -11.12
CA ARG A 71 0.44 -6.28 -11.47
C ARG A 71 -0.88 -5.57 -11.17
N GLY A 72 -2.03 -6.17 -11.49
CA GLY A 72 -3.33 -5.60 -11.19
C GLY A 72 -3.54 -5.42 -9.68
N THR A 73 -3.24 -6.46 -8.89
CA THR A 73 -3.31 -6.43 -7.43
C THR A 73 -2.35 -5.39 -6.85
N LEU A 74 -1.13 -5.25 -7.39
CA LEU A 74 -0.17 -4.22 -6.96
C LEU A 74 -0.71 -2.81 -7.19
N VAL A 75 -1.19 -2.54 -8.41
CA VAL A 75 -1.69 -1.22 -8.80
C VAL A 75 -2.90 -0.84 -7.94
N THR A 76 -3.86 -1.76 -7.78
CA THR A 76 -5.03 -1.55 -6.93
C THR A 76 -4.63 -1.36 -5.48
N GLY A 77 -3.73 -2.19 -4.96
CA GLY A 77 -3.24 -2.09 -3.58
C GLY A 77 -2.54 -0.77 -3.29
N LEU A 78 -1.63 -0.34 -4.17
CA LEU A 78 -0.93 0.95 -4.05
C LEU A 78 -1.91 2.13 -4.15
N ALA A 79 -2.91 2.06 -5.03
CA ALA A 79 -3.94 3.10 -5.15
C ALA A 79 -4.77 3.19 -3.87
N LEU A 80 -5.32 2.08 -3.37
CA LEU A 80 -6.12 2.05 -2.14
C LEU A 80 -5.29 2.53 -0.93
N ALA A 81 -4.05 2.06 -0.80
CA ALA A 81 -3.16 2.46 0.30
C ALA A 81 -2.83 3.95 0.26
N SER A 82 -2.40 4.47 -0.89
CA SER A 82 -2.02 5.88 -1.03
C SER A 82 -3.22 6.82 -0.86
N PHE A 83 -4.35 6.57 -1.53
CA PHE A 83 -5.54 7.40 -1.39
C PHE A 83 -6.18 7.27 -0.01
N GLY A 84 -6.20 6.07 0.58
CA GLY A 84 -6.68 5.86 1.94
C GLY A 84 -5.85 6.63 2.97
N LEU A 85 -4.51 6.59 2.89
CA LEU A 85 -3.66 7.38 3.79
C LEU A 85 -3.84 8.89 3.61
N VAL A 86 -3.97 9.37 2.38
CA VAL A 86 -4.23 10.80 2.13
C VAL A 86 -5.59 11.21 2.67
N ALA A 87 -6.63 10.39 2.46
CA ALA A 87 -7.96 10.66 2.97
C ALA A 87 -8.03 10.58 4.50
N GLU A 88 -7.31 9.64 5.13
CA GLU A 88 -7.20 9.56 6.59
C GLU A 88 -6.47 10.78 7.16
N ALA A 89 -5.43 11.27 6.48
CA ALA A 89 -4.76 12.51 6.88
C ALA A 89 -5.70 13.71 6.88
N VAL A 90 -6.62 13.80 5.91
CA VAL A 90 -7.68 14.82 5.89
C VAL A 90 -8.69 14.58 7.01
N GLY A 91 -9.11 13.32 7.20
CA GLY A 91 -10.05 12.90 8.24
C GLY A 91 -9.56 13.16 9.66
N ALA A 92 -8.26 13.14 9.90
CA ALA A 92 -7.64 13.41 11.20
C ALA A 92 -7.99 14.81 11.75
N PHE A 93 -8.28 15.78 10.89
CA PHE A 93 -8.77 17.11 11.31
C PHE A 93 -10.23 17.10 11.80
N GLY A 94 -10.92 15.97 11.66
CA GLY A 94 -12.25 15.75 12.19
C GLY A 94 -12.29 15.25 13.63
N LEU A 95 -11.13 14.93 14.21
CA LEU A 95 -10.99 14.45 15.58
C LEU A 95 -10.65 15.62 16.52
N ASP A 96 -11.07 15.51 17.77
CA ASP A 96 -10.64 16.42 18.83
C ASP A 96 -9.25 16.06 19.39
N THR A 97 -8.83 16.74 20.46
CA THR A 97 -7.53 16.51 21.12
C THR A 97 -7.40 15.14 21.78
N ASP A 98 -8.53 14.50 22.10
CA ASP A 98 -8.59 13.18 22.73
C ASP A 98 -8.80 12.08 21.69
N GLY A 99 -8.80 12.44 20.40
CA GLY A 99 -9.01 11.53 19.28
C GLY A 99 -10.47 11.11 19.08
N GLN A 100 -11.42 11.81 19.70
CA GLN A 100 -12.85 11.52 19.56
C GLN A 100 -13.43 12.21 18.32
N PRO A 101 -14.47 11.63 17.69
CA PRO A 101 -15.17 12.25 16.57
C PRO A 101 -15.77 13.61 16.95
N ALA A 102 -15.30 14.70 16.33
CA ALA A 102 -15.83 16.05 16.54
C ALA A 102 -16.64 16.57 15.33
N THR A 103 -16.33 16.09 14.12
CA THR A 103 -17.01 16.49 12.88
C THR A 103 -17.19 15.30 11.93
N GLY A 104 -17.94 15.50 10.83
CA GLY A 104 -18.12 14.46 9.79
C GLY A 104 -16.82 14.00 9.13
N LEU A 105 -15.71 14.72 9.29
CA LEU A 105 -14.38 14.26 8.83
C LEU A 105 -13.86 13.05 9.64
N ALA A 106 -14.36 12.81 10.86
CA ALA A 106 -14.01 11.63 11.63
C ALA A 106 -14.49 10.33 10.96
N THR A 107 -15.67 10.35 10.30
CA THR A 107 -16.12 9.19 9.51
C THR A 107 -15.20 8.93 8.32
N LEU A 108 -14.66 9.98 7.69
CA LEU A 108 -13.66 9.83 6.65
C LEU A 108 -12.38 9.20 7.21
N HIS A 109 -11.95 9.56 8.43
CA HIS A 109 -10.81 8.96 9.12
C HIS A 109 -10.99 7.44 9.29
N GLU A 110 -12.12 7.01 9.85
CA GLU A 110 -12.41 5.58 10.09
C GLU A 110 -12.49 4.75 8.80
N VAL A 111 -13.24 5.23 7.80
CA VAL A 111 -13.39 4.52 6.52
C VAL A 111 -12.05 4.44 5.80
N SER A 112 -11.28 5.54 5.81
CA SER A 112 -10.00 5.59 5.13
C SER A 112 -8.96 4.68 5.78
N ASN A 113 -9.03 4.50 7.11
CA ASN A 113 -8.21 3.55 7.84
C ASN A 113 -8.38 2.12 7.32
N ALA A 114 -9.63 1.67 7.21
CA ALA A 114 -9.93 0.36 6.64
C ALA A 114 -9.43 0.25 5.18
N VAL A 115 -9.62 1.29 4.38
CA VAL A 115 -9.23 1.31 2.96
C VAL A 115 -7.72 1.15 2.77
N TRP A 116 -6.88 1.90 3.50
CA TRP A 116 -5.44 1.79 3.27
C TRP A 116 -4.86 0.48 3.80
N VAL A 117 -5.42 -0.08 4.89
CA VAL A 117 -5.03 -1.39 5.40
C VAL A 117 -5.29 -2.47 4.35
N VAL A 118 -6.48 -2.49 3.75
CA VAL A 118 -6.80 -3.40 2.63
C VAL A 118 -5.84 -3.19 1.46
N GLY A 119 -5.51 -1.93 1.15
CA GLY A 119 -4.52 -1.59 0.13
C GLY A 119 -3.14 -2.21 0.38
N LEU A 120 -2.60 -2.07 1.59
CA LEU A 120 -1.30 -2.64 1.96
C LEU A 120 -1.29 -4.18 1.92
N LEU A 121 -2.39 -4.82 2.33
CA LEU A 121 -2.53 -6.27 2.21
C LEU A 121 -2.48 -6.72 0.76
N ALA A 122 -3.18 -6.02 -0.14
CA ALA A 122 -3.11 -6.29 -1.57
C ALA A 122 -1.67 -6.12 -2.12
N VAL A 123 -0.92 -5.10 -1.69
CA VAL A 123 0.50 -4.94 -2.04
C VAL A 123 1.32 -6.16 -1.58
N GLY A 124 1.14 -6.60 -0.34
CA GLY A 124 1.81 -7.78 0.21
C GLY A 124 1.55 -9.04 -0.60
N VAL A 125 0.28 -9.27 -0.98
CA VAL A 125 -0.06 -10.44 -1.80
C VAL A 125 0.49 -10.32 -3.21
N SER A 126 0.49 -9.14 -3.81
CA SER A 126 1.18 -8.96 -5.10
C SER A 126 2.66 -9.34 -5.01
N GLY A 127 3.34 -9.01 -3.91
CA GLY A 127 4.72 -9.44 -3.67
C GLY A 127 4.85 -10.97 -3.67
N LEU A 128 3.94 -11.65 -2.97
CA LEU A 128 3.87 -13.12 -2.96
C LEU A 128 3.62 -13.69 -4.36
N LEU A 129 2.61 -13.18 -5.08
CA LEU A 129 2.28 -13.62 -6.44
C LEU A 129 3.45 -13.43 -7.41
N THR A 130 4.14 -12.29 -7.32
CA THR A 130 5.32 -12.00 -8.13
C THR A 130 6.47 -12.95 -7.80
N SER A 131 6.65 -13.30 -6.53
CA SER A 131 7.69 -14.24 -6.09
C SER A 131 7.42 -15.66 -6.60
N VAL A 132 6.16 -16.09 -6.55
CA VAL A 132 5.71 -17.37 -7.12
C VAL A 132 5.88 -17.41 -8.63
N ASP A 133 5.53 -16.33 -9.34
CA ASP A 133 5.73 -16.20 -10.79
C ASP A 133 7.22 -16.33 -11.17
N LEU A 134 8.09 -15.63 -10.44
CA LEU A 134 9.53 -15.69 -10.66
C LEU A 134 10.12 -17.08 -10.38
N LEU A 135 9.68 -17.73 -9.30
CA LEU A 135 10.12 -19.09 -8.96
C LEU A 135 9.65 -20.11 -10.00
N ALA A 136 8.38 -20.04 -10.42
CA ALA A 136 7.84 -20.93 -11.45
C ALA A 136 8.64 -20.82 -12.76
N GLN A 137 8.95 -19.59 -13.19
CA GLN A 137 9.76 -19.36 -14.39
C GLN A 137 11.20 -19.87 -14.25
N ALA A 138 11.82 -19.72 -13.08
CA ALA A 138 13.16 -20.25 -12.83
C ALA A 138 13.23 -21.78 -12.95
N HIS A 139 12.11 -22.47 -12.73
CA HIS A 139 11.97 -23.92 -12.86
C HIS A 139 11.32 -24.38 -14.17
N GLY A 140 11.08 -23.47 -15.12
CA GLY A 140 10.43 -23.80 -16.40
C GLY A 140 8.98 -24.29 -16.25
N LEU A 141 8.32 -23.99 -15.13
CA LEU A 141 6.93 -24.35 -14.89
C LEU A 141 6.01 -23.36 -15.57
N GLU A 142 5.02 -23.85 -16.32
CA GLU A 142 3.93 -23.01 -16.78
C GLU A 142 3.10 -22.53 -15.59
N SER A 143 2.81 -21.23 -15.56
CA SER A 143 1.99 -20.61 -14.52
C SER A 143 0.58 -21.21 -14.54
N SER A 144 0.31 -22.17 -13.65
CA SER A 144 -0.99 -22.83 -13.56
C SER A 144 -2.06 -21.88 -13.04
N ARG A 145 -3.30 -22.04 -13.54
CA ARG A 145 -4.47 -21.33 -13.00
C ARG A 145 -4.66 -21.58 -11.49
N ALA A 146 -4.26 -22.76 -11.01
CA ALA A 146 -4.34 -23.14 -9.61
C ALA A 146 -3.47 -22.26 -8.70
N LEU A 147 -2.25 -21.89 -9.12
CA LEU A 147 -1.39 -20.99 -8.36
C LEU A 147 -1.97 -19.57 -8.27
N ALA A 148 -2.57 -19.09 -9.37
CA ALA A 148 -3.27 -17.80 -9.37
C ALA A 148 -4.47 -17.80 -8.42
N VAL A 149 -5.28 -18.87 -8.45
CA VAL A 149 -6.44 -19.02 -7.57
C VAL A 149 -6.02 -19.13 -6.10
N ALA A 150 -5.00 -19.93 -5.80
CA ALA A 150 -4.47 -20.06 -4.43
C ALA A 150 -4.00 -18.71 -3.88
N GLY A 151 -3.30 -17.93 -4.71
CA GLY A 151 -2.89 -16.58 -4.35
C GLY A 151 -4.08 -15.65 -4.06
N VAL A 152 -5.12 -15.67 -4.91
CA VAL A 152 -6.37 -14.90 -4.67
C VAL A 152 -7.06 -15.34 -3.38
N VAL A 153 -7.12 -16.64 -3.10
CA VAL A 153 -7.71 -17.17 -1.85
C VAL A 153 -6.94 -16.67 -0.62
N VAL A 154 -5.61 -16.64 -0.69
CA VAL A 154 -4.78 -16.07 0.38
C VAL A 154 -5.04 -14.57 0.56
N VAL A 155 -5.22 -13.78 -0.52
CA VAL A 155 -5.65 -12.37 -0.41
C VAL A 155 -6.93 -12.27 0.39
N LEU A 156 -7.95 -13.02 -0.03
CA LEU A 156 -9.28 -12.95 0.56
C LEU A 156 -9.24 -13.37 2.03
N ALA A 157 -8.53 -14.44 2.36
CA ALA A 157 -8.38 -14.90 3.74
C ALA A 157 -7.68 -13.86 4.64
N VAL A 158 -6.57 -13.28 4.17
CA VAL A 158 -5.84 -12.25 4.93
C VAL A 158 -6.68 -10.97 5.08
N THR A 159 -7.41 -10.58 4.04
CA THR A 159 -8.29 -9.40 4.06
C THR A 159 -9.44 -9.60 5.04
N VAL A 160 -10.13 -10.75 4.98
CA VAL A 160 -11.22 -11.08 5.92
C VAL A 160 -10.70 -11.14 7.35
N PHE A 161 -9.52 -11.72 7.58
CA PHE A 161 -8.92 -11.78 8.91
C PHE A 161 -8.58 -10.39 9.45
N ALA A 162 -7.96 -9.52 8.64
CA ALA A 162 -7.59 -8.19 9.05
C ALA A 162 -8.80 -7.29 9.30
N VAL A 163 -9.77 -7.27 8.37
CA VAL A 163 -11.00 -6.49 8.52
C VAL A 163 -11.83 -7.02 9.68
N GLY A 164 -11.99 -8.34 9.80
CA GLY A 164 -12.69 -8.97 10.92
C GLY A 164 -12.02 -8.66 12.26
N GLY A 165 -10.69 -8.71 12.32
CA GLY A 165 -9.92 -8.34 13.52
C GLY A 165 -10.15 -6.89 13.94
N MET A 166 -10.14 -5.95 12.98
CA MET A 166 -10.42 -4.54 13.24
C MET A 166 -11.83 -4.32 13.79
N LEU A 167 -12.84 -4.91 13.15
CA LEU A 167 -14.25 -4.80 13.57
C LEU A 167 -14.53 -5.43 14.93
N LEU A 168 -13.77 -6.44 15.34
CA LEU A 168 -13.91 -7.09 16.65
C LEU A 168 -13.12 -6.36 17.75
N SER A 169 -12.22 -5.45 17.39
CA SER A 169 -11.37 -4.68 18.32
C SER A 169 -11.85 -3.26 18.59
N SER A 170 -12.79 -2.77 17.78
CA SER A 170 -13.55 -1.51 17.94
C SER A 170 -14.82 -1.73 18.73
#